data_AF-A0A7Y5QFT3-F1
#
_entry.id   AF-A0A7Y5QFT3-F1
#
_cell.length_a   1.000
_cell.length_b   1.000
_cell.length_c   1.000
_cell.angle_alpha   90.00
_cell.angle_beta   90.00
_cell.angle_gamma   90.00
#
_symmetry.space_group_name_H-M   'P 1'
#
loop_
_entity.id
_entity.type
_entity.pdbx_description
1 polymer ?
#
loop_
_entity_poly.entity_id
_entity_poly.type
_entity_poly.pdbx_seq_one_letter_code
_entity_poly.pdbx_strand_id
1 'polypeptide(L)'
;MLDTRIILAGIWITVMLIYLLGDVLRIYSGDMARMADADSSGTTKWLFAAIIMLIPILMVFLSLVLPQPISRWANIIVSVGFFLFILADMRSYPSAYDRLLFVISLIFNSVTVWYAWNWS
;
A
#
# COMPACT_ATOMS: atom_id res chain seq x y z
N MET A 1 -20.22 -3.84 12.95
CA MET A 1 -19.03 -3.66 13.82
C MET A 1 -17.92 -4.67 13.52
N LEU A 2 -18.21 -5.97 13.44
CA LEU A 2 -17.24 -6.97 12.98
C LEU A 2 -17.03 -6.89 11.46
N ASP A 3 -18.12 -6.67 10.69
CA ASP A 3 -18.06 -6.61 9.23
C ASP A 3 -17.13 -5.52 8.72
N THR A 4 -17.18 -4.32 9.30
CA THR A 4 -16.28 -3.20 8.93
C THR A 4 -14.81 -3.53 9.18
N ARG A 5 -14.49 -4.25 10.27
CA ARG A 5 -13.11 -4.66 10.57
C ARG A 5 -12.60 -5.63 9.52
N ILE A 6 -13.43 -6.60 9.13
CA ILE A 6 -13.10 -7.60 8.11
C ILE A 6 -12.96 -6.91 6.75
N ILE A 7 -13.84 -5.97 6.42
CA ILE A 7 -13.74 -5.20 5.17
C ILE A 7 -12.44 -4.39 5.13
N LEU A 8 -12.10 -3.65 6.19
CA LEU A 8 -10.85 -2.89 6.27
C LEU A 8 -9.63 -3.81 6.14
N ALA A 9 -9.62 -4.94 6.85
CA ALA A 9 -8.56 -5.94 6.73
C ALA A 9 -8.45 -6.49 5.29
N GLY A 10 -9.59 -6.78 4.64
CA GLY A 10 -9.65 -7.23 3.25
C GLY A 10 -9.15 -6.17 2.26
N ILE A 11 -9.40 -4.89 2.51
CA ILE A 11 -8.86 -3.80 1.69
C ILE A 11 -7.33 -3.75 1.82
N TRP A 12 -6.77 -3.86 3.03
CA TRP A 12 -5.32 -3.90 3.22
C TRP A 12 -4.65 -5.11 2.56
N ILE A 13 -5.29 -6.29 2.60
CA ILE A 13 -4.85 -7.47 1.85
C ILE A 13 -4.83 -7.15 0.35
N THR A 14 -5.88 -6.51 -0.17
CA THR A 14 -5.98 -6.14 -1.58
C THR A 14 -4.87 -5.18 -2.00
N VAL A 15 -4.62 -4.13 -1.19
CA VAL A 15 -3.52 -3.18 -1.42
C VAL A 15 -2.17 -3.90 -1.43
N MET A 16 -1.94 -4.85 -0.52
CA MET A 16 -0.71 -5.65 -0.52
C MET A 16 -0.53 -6.50 -1.76
N LEU A 17 -1.59 -7.16 -2.21
CA LEU A 17 -1.54 -7.99 -3.41
C LEU A 17 -1.28 -7.16 -4.67
N ILE A 18 -1.80 -5.94 -4.75
CA ILE A 18 -1.50 -5.00 -5.85
C ILE A 18 -0.01 -4.66 -5.89
N TYR A 19 0.60 -4.36 -4.74
CA TYR A 19 2.03 -4.06 -4.68
C TYR A 19 2.90 -5.26 -5.04
N LEU A 20 2.59 -6.44 -4.50
CA LEU A 20 3.32 -7.68 -4.83
C LEU A 20 3.18 -8.04 -6.31
N LEU A 21 2.01 -7.83 -6.92
CA LEU A 21 1.83 -8.01 -8.36
C LEU A 21 2.73 -7.05 -9.16
N GLY A 22 2.83 -5.78 -8.74
CA GLY A 22 3.75 -4.81 -9.33
C GLY A 22 5.20 -5.30 -9.29
N ASP A 23 5.66 -5.79 -8.14
CA ASP A 23 7.03 -6.31 -7.99
C ASP A 23 7.28 -7.52 -8.89
N VAL A 24 6.33 -8.45 -8.97
CA VAL A 24 6.40 -9.61 -9.88
C VAL A 24 6.53 -9.15 -11.34
N LEU A 25 5.71 -8.18 -11.77
CA LEU A 25 5.77 -7.67 -13.15
C LEU A 25 7.09 -6.94 -13.44
N ARG A 26 7.66 -6.21 -12.48
CA ARG A 26 8.97 -5.55 -12.63
C ARG A 26 10.12 -6.53 -12.72
N ILE A 27 10.02 -7.67 -12.04
CA ILE A 27 10.99 -8.78 -12.17
C ILE A 27 10.90 -9.35 -13.59
N TYR A 28 9.70 -9.69 -14.08
CA TYR A 28 9.53 -10.31 -15.40
C TYR A 28 9.84 -9.38 -16.59
N SER A 29 9.58 -8.07 -16.45
CA SER A 29 9.88 -7.08 -17.50
C SER A 29 11.36 -6.68 -17.56
N GLY A 30 12.16 -7.09 -16.57
CA GLY A 30 13.56 -6.69 -16.42
C GLY A 30 13.76 -5.28 -15.88
N ASP A 31 12.68 -4.57 -15.52
CA ASP A 31 12.76 -3.21 -14.96
C ASP A 31 13.49 -3.19 -13.61
N MET A 32 13.36 -4.25 -12.80
CA MET A 32 14.11 -4.41 -11.55
C MET A 32 15.63 -4.42 -11.77
N ALA A 33 16.11 -5.08 -12.84
CA ALA A 33 17.54 -5.12 -13.16
C ALA A 33 18.03 -3.75 -13.64
N ARG A 34 17.26 -3.07 -14.48
CA ARG A 34 17.57 -1.70 -14.94
C ARG A 34 17.64 -0.70 -13.77
N MET A 35 16.77 -0.84 -12.79
CA MET A 35 16.75 0.00 -11.58
C MET A 35 17.94 -0.31 -10.66
N ALA A 36 18.32 -1.58 -10.53
CA ALA A 36 19.47 -2.00 -9.72
C ALA A 36 20.81 -1.51 -10.30
N ASP A 37 20.96 -1.54 -11.63
CA ASP A 37 22.18 -1.05 -12.31
C ASP A 37 22.32 0.49 -12.23
N ALA A 38 21.20 1.20 -12.08
CA ALA A 38 21.17 2.66 -11.99
C ALA A 38 21.46 3.20 -10.57
N ASP A 39 21.49 2.35 -9.54
CA ASP A 39 21.44 2.80 -8.14
C ASP A 39 22.28 1.94 -7.18
N SER A 40 23.45 2.45 -6.80
CA SER A 40 24.44 1.74 -5.96
C SER A 40 24.18 1.80 -4.44
N SER A 41 23.03 2.33 -4.00
CA SER A 41 22.69 2.50 -2.58
C SER A 41 21.95 1.27 -2.00
N GLY A 42 22.67 0.15 -1.99
CA GLY A 42 22.11 -1.21 -1.92
C GLY A 42 21.68 -1.76 -0.54
N THR A 43 21.55 -0.97 0.53
CA THR A 43 21.09 -1.49 1.85
C THR A 43 20.02 -0.63 2.50
N THR A 44 20.23 0.69 2.60
CA THR A 44 19.27 1.59 3.26
C THR A 44 17.94 1.68 2.52
N LYS A 45 17.96 1.62 1.19
CA LYS A 45 16.75 1.64 0.36
C LYS A 45 15.88 0.40 0.55
N TRP A 46 16.49 -0.78 0.61
CA TRP A 46 15.77 -2.03 0.85
C TRP A 46 15.16 -2.08 2.25
N LEU A 47 15.87 -1.56 3.26
CA LEU A 47 15.32 -1.45 4.60
C LEU A 47 14.11 -0.49 4.63
N PHE A 48 14.20 0.65 3.95
CA PHE A 48 13.10 1.59 3.84
C PHE A 48 11.89 0.96 3.13
N ALA A 49 12.11 0.28 2.00
CA ALA A 49 11.07 -0.44 1.27
C ALA A 49 10.41 -1.52 2.14
N ALA A 50 11.20 -2.29 2.91
CA ALA A 50 10.69 -3.30 3.82
C ALA A 50 9.79 -2.69 4.91
N ILE A 51 10.19 -1.56 5.51
CA ILE A 51 9.39 -0.85 6.51
C ILE A 51 8.07 -0.37 5.91
N ILE A 52 8.11 0.25 4.71
CA ILE A 52 6.91 0.74 4.04
C ILE A 52 5.95 -0.42 3.74
N MET A 53 6.43 -1.52 3.17
CA MET A 53 5.60 -2.69 2.85
C MET A 53 5.09 -3.45 4.09
N LEU A 54 5.74 -3.31 5.24
CA LEU A 54 5.28 -3.90 6.48
C LEU A 54 4.01 -3.22 7.01
N ILE A 55 3.85 -1.92 6.79
CA ILE A 55 2.70 -1.15 7.29
C ILE A 55 1.34 -1.76 6.86
N PRO A 56 1.06 -1.96 5.56
CA PRO A 56 -0.19 -2.56 5.11
C PRO A 56 -0.39 -4.00 5.64
N ILE A 57 0.68 -4.79 5.83
CA ILE A 57 0.58 -6.12 6.49
C ILE A 57 0.12 -5.97 7.95
N LEU A 58 0.73 -5.04 8.70
CA LEU A 58 0.34 -4.77 10.08
C LEU A 58 -1.10 -4.25 10.15
N MET A 59 -1.51 -3.42 9.19
CA MET A 59 -2.87 -2.87 9.15
C MET A 59 -3.95 -3.94 8.98
N VAL A 60 -3.66 -5.08 8.34
CA VAL A 60 -4.58 -6.23 8.31
C VAL A 60 -4.89 -6.68 9.74
N PHE A 61 -3.84 -6.94 10.54
CA PHE A 61 -3.98 -7.40 11.92
C PHE A 61 -4.57 -6.31 12.83
N LEU A 62 -4.06 -5.08 12.73
CA LEU A 62 -4.48 -3.97 13.57
C LEU A 62 -5.95 -3.60 13.35
N SER A 63 -6.45 -3.70 12.12
CA SER A 63 -7.87 -3.45 11.82
C SER A 63 -8.80 -4.43 12.53
N LEU A 64 -8.35 -5.67 12.76
CA LEU A 64 -9.12 -6.70 13.44
C LEU A 64 -9.07 -6.56 14.96
N VAL A 65 -7.90 -6.23 15.53
CA VAL A 65 -7.66 -6.30 16.98
C VAL A 65 -7.88 -4.97 17.71
N LEU A 66 -7.59 -3.81 17.08
CA LEU A 66 -7.68 -2.52 17.77
C LEU A 66 -9.13 -2.12 18.11
N PRO A 67 -9.38 -1.41 19.22
CA PRO A 67 -10.70 -0.88 19.51
C PRO A 67 -11.14 0.11 18.40
N GLN A 68 -12.44 0.17 18.16
CA GLN A 68 -13.03 0.91 17.03
C GLN A 68 -12.53 2.36 16.88
N PRO A 69 -12.45 3.20 17.92
CA PRO A 69 -12.01 4.58 17.74
C PRO A 69 -10.55 4.66 17.27
N ILE A 70 -9.66 3.78 17.78
CA ILE A 70 -8.24 3.76 17.40
C ILE A 70 -8.08 3.20 15.99
N SER A 71 -8.76 2.08 15.69
CA SER A 71 -8.70 1.42 14.39
C SER A 71 -9.18 2.35 13.27
N ARG A 72 -10.25 3.12 13.51
CA ARG A 72 -10.76 4.12 12.57
C ARG A 72 -9.70 5.16 12.21
N TRP A 73 -9.08 5.81 13.19
CA TRP A 73 -8.08 6.84 12.92
C TRP A 73 -6.79 6.27 12.31
N ALA A 74 -6.35 5.09 12.76
CA ALA A 74 -5.19 4.41 12.19
C ALA A 74 -5.40 4.12 10.68
N ASN A 75 -6.56 3.59 10.31
CA ASN A 75 -6.91 3.33 8.90
C ASN A 75 -6.89 4.60 8.05
N ILE A 76 -7.47 5.69 8.55
CA ILE A 76 -7.52 6.97 7.83
C ILE A 76 -6.11 7.54 7.64
N ILE A 77 -5.33 7.67 8.72
CA ILE A 77 -4.00 8.29 8.68
C ILE A 77 -3.08 7.50 7.76
N VAL A 78 -3.06 6.17 7.89
CA VAL A 78 -2.19 5.32 7.08
C VAL A 78 -2.61 5.33 5.62
N SER A 79 -3.90 5.25 5.30
CA SER A 79 -4.34 5.32 3.90
C SER A 79 -4.10 6.67 3.25
N VAL A 80 -4.27 7.78 3.98
CA VAL A 80 -3.91 9.11 3.45
C VAL A 80 -2.40 9.22 3.23
N GLY A 81 -1.58 8.70 4.15
CA GLY A 81 -0.13 8.66 3.99
C GLY A 81 0.30 7.88 2.74
N PHE A 82 -0.27 6.68 2.54
CA PHE A 82 -0.02 5.87 1.34
C PHE A 82 -0.51 6.54 0.06
N PHE A 83 -1.68 7.18 0.10
CA PHE A 83 -2.22 7.90 -1.05
C PHE A 83 -1.25 9.00 -1.53
N LEU A 84 -0.73 9.81 -0.61
CA LEU A 84 0.24 10.85 -0.91
C LEU A 84 1.59 10.27 -1.37
N PHE A 85 2.04 9.18 -0.74
CA PHE A 85 3.27 8.49 -1.11
C PHE A 85 3.22 7.98 -2.55
N ILE A 86 2.15 7.27 -2.93
CA ILE A 86 1.96 6.76 -4.30
C ILE A 86 1.88 7.91 -5.31
N LEU A 87 1.19 9.01 -4.97
CA LEU A 87 1.11 10.19 -5.83
C LEU A 87 2.48 10.80 -6.12
N ALA A 88 3.35 10.87 -5.11
CA ALA A 88 4.71 11.36 -5.27
C ALA A 88 5.56 10.39 -6.10
N ASP A 89 5.41 9.08 -5.85
CA ASP A 89 6.23 8.04 -6.45
C ASP A 89 5.79 7.65 -7.88
N MET A 90 4.57 8.00 -8.29
CA MET A 90 4.04 7.71 -9.62
C MET A 90 4.91 8.27 -10.76
N ARG A 91 5.73 9.29 -10.49
CA ARG A 91 6.66 9.88 -11.47
C ARG A 91 7.91 9.02 -11.69
N SER A 92 8.27 8.16 -10.72
CA SER A 92 9.47 7.33 -10.73
C SER A 92 9.32 6.08 -11.60
N TYR A 93 8.08 5.65 -11.90
CA TYR A 93 7.79 4.40 -12.61
C TYR A 93 7.11 4.66 -13.97
N PRO A 94 7.85 4.60 -15.09
CA PRO A 94 7.32 4.96 -16.40
C PRO A 94 6.43 3.89 -17.04
N SER A 95 6.49 2.65 -16.53
CA SER A 95 5.78 1.51 -17.12
C SER A 95 4.25 1.70 -17.08
N ALA A 96 3.55 1.18 -18.09
CA ALA A 96 2.10 1.31 -18.18
C ALA A 96 1.38 0.47 -17.12
N TYR A 97 1.92 -0.70 -16.78
CA TYR A 97 1.35 -1.58 -15.76
C TYR A 97 1.49 -0.97 -14.36
N ASP A 98 2.61 -0.32 -14.04
CA ASP A 98 2.79 0.35 -12.75
C ASP A 98 1.78 1.47 -12.55
N ARG A 99 1.56 2.29 -13.59
CA ARG A 99 0.54 3.36 -13.54
C ARG A 99 -0.85 2.81 -13.28
N LEU A 100 -1.22 1.70 -13.93
CA LEU A 100 -2.51 1.07 -13.69
C LEU A 100 -2.62 0.55 -12.24
N LEU A 101 -1.61 -0.16 -11.74
CA LEU A 101 -1.61 -0.70 -10.39
C LEU A 101 -1.64 0.42 -9.33
N PHE A 102 -0.91 1.52 -9.55
CA PHE A 102 -0.93 2.68 -8.66
C PHE A 102 -2.28 3.38 -8.65
N VAL A 103 -2.91 3.61 -9.80
CA VAL A 103 -4.27 4.19 -9.86
C VAL A 103 -5.26 3.31 -9.09
N ILE A 104 -5.20 1.99 -9.28
CA ILE A 104 -6.07 1.06 -8.54
C ILE A 104 -5.78 1.13 -7.03
N SER A 105 -4.51 1.17 -6.62
CA SER A 105 -4.15 1.32 -5.20
C SER A 105 -4.64 2.63 -4.59
N LEU A 106 -4.62 3.75 -5.33
CA LEU A 106 -5.18 5.03 -4.89
C LEU A 106 -6.69 4.94 -4.65
N ILE A 107 -7.41 4.22 -5.51
CA ILE A 107 -8.84 3.95 -5.33
C ILE A 107 -9.06 3.18 -4.02
N PHE A 108 -8.32 2.08 -3.78
CA PHE A 108 -8.47 1.30 -2.56
C PHE A 108 -8.13 2.10 -1.30
N ASN A 109 -7.11 2.96 -1.32
CA ASN A 109 -6.82 3.85 -0.19
C ASN A 109 -7.97 4.84 0.07
N SER A 110 -8.60 5.36 -0.99
CA SER A 110 -9.79 6.23 -0.86
C SER A 110 -10.98 5.49 -0.26
N VAL A 111 -11.17 4.24 -0.69
CA VAL A 111 -12.21 3.33 -0.15
C VAL A 111 -11.95 3.02 1.33
N THR A 112 -10.70 2.78 1.75
CA THR A 112 -10.34 2.61 3.17
C THR A 112 -10.78 3.82 4.00
N VAL A 113 -10.47 5.03 3.54
CA VAL A 113 -10.86 6.27 4.22
C VAL A 113 -12.37 6.37 4.33
N TRP A 114 -13.11 6.08 3.26
CA TRP A 114 -14.57 6.12 3.27
C TRP A 114 -15.19 5.12 4.26
N TYR A 115 -14.75 3.86 4.23
CA TYR A 115 -15.23 2.83 5.17
C TYR A 115 -14.87 3.16 6.62
N ALA A 116 -13.66 3.65 6.87
CA ALA A 116 -13.24 4.05 8.20
C ALA A 116 -14.01 5.29 8.70
N TRP A 117 -14.29 6.26 7.83
CA TRP A 117 -15.05 7.46 8.19
C TRP A 117 -16.50 7.16 8.54
N ASN A 118 -17.14 6.26 7.79
CA ASN A 118 -18.52 5.83 8.01
C ASN A 118 -18.66 4.79 9.14
N TRP A 119 -17.55 4.39 9.78
CA TRP A 119 -17.58 3.47 10.91
C TRP A 119 -18.03 4.21 12.18
N SER A 120 -19.30 4.04 12.53
CA SER A 120 -19.93 4.46 13.79
C SER A 120 -19.90 3.35 14.84
#